data_AF-A0A6Y4B4L3-F1
#
_entry.id   AF-A0A6Y4B4L3-F1
#
_cell.length_a   1.000
_cell.length_b   1.000
_cell.length_c   1.000
_cell.angle_alpha   90.00
_cell.angle_beta   90.00
_cell.angle_gamma   90.00
#
_symmetry.space_group_name_H-M   'P 1'
#
loop_
_entity.id
_entity.type
_entity.pdbx_description
1 polymer ?
#
loop_
_entity_poly.entity_id
_entity_poly.type
_entity_poly.pdbx_seq_one_letter_code
_entity_poly.pdbx_strand_id
1 'polypeptide(L)'
;ENAGELPGAGTAGSSSVMENNSLMLINGELKPGLRTDVIYRAMWDNDKLTWLKNSQLPPSPGEQQQEGLAGAFSGYSHGVLLVAGGANFPGAKQNYTNGKFYSHEGINKKWRDEVYGLINGHWQYMGKMKQPLGYGVSVS
;
A
#
# COMPACT_ATOMS: atom_id res chain seq x y z
N GLU A 1 -9.47 2.72 26.04
CA GLU A 1 -10.05 1.43 25.56
C GLU A 1 -9.42 1.05 24.23
N ASN A 2 -9.48 -0.23 23.82
CA ASN A 2 -8.99 -0.70 22.52
C ASN A 2 -10.08 -0.50 21.45
N ALA A 3 -9.76 0.24 20.38
CA ALA A 3 -10.65 0.51 19.25
C ALA A 3 -10.80 -0.66 18.27
N GLY A 4 -9.90 -1.65 18.31
CA GLY A 4 -9.92 -2.85 17.48
C GLY A 4 -8.51 -3.32 17.14
N GLU A 5 -8.42 -4.55 16.64
CA GLU A 5 -7.16 -5.14 16.17
C GLU A 5 -7.18 -5.28 14.65
N LEU A 6 -6.02 -5.08 14.02
CA LEU A 6 -5.88 -5.29 12.58
C LEU A 6 -6.19 -6.76 12.26
N PRO A 7 -7.02 -7.07 11.24
CA PRO A 7 -7.45 -8.45 10.96
C PRO A 7 -6.36 -9.31 10.30
N GLY A 8 -5.13 -8.78 10.19
CA GLY A 8 -4.00 -9.44 9.57
C GLY A 8 -2.68 -8.92 10.14
N ALA A 9 -1.58 -9.25 9.47
CA ALA A 9 -0.26 -8.87 9.93
C ALA A 9 -0.06 -7.34 9.94
N GLY A 10 0.54 -6.85 11.02
CA GLY A 10 1.05 -5.49 11.09
C GLY A 10 2.11 -5.24 10.02
N THR A 11 2.29 -3.98 9.66
CA THR A 11 3.18 -3.56 8.57
C THR A 11 3.99 -2.34 8.97
N ALA A 12 5.21 -2.22 8.43
CA ALA A 12 6.06 -1.06 8.60
C ALA A 12 6.11 -0.22 7.31
N GLY A 13 6.00 1.11 7.44
CA GLY A 13 6.05 2.03 6.30
C GLY A 13 4.82 1.99 5.40
N SER A 14 3.67 1.55 5.91
CA SER A 14 2.38 1.66 5.23
C SER A 14 2.01 3.13 5.06
N SER A 15 1.38 3.48 3.95
CA SER A 15 0.72 4.78 3.86
C SER A 15 -0.61 4.71 4.59
N SER A 16 -1.04 5.79 5.22
CA SER A 16 -2.35 5.86 5.86
C SER A 16 -3.07 7.11 5.43
N VAL A 17 -4.39 6.98 5.26
CA VAL A 17 -5.27 8.10 4.98
C VAL A 17 -6.54 7.95 5.79
N MET A 18 -7.06 9.07 6.26
CA MET A 18 -8.33 9.14 6.94
C MET A 18 -9.19 10.19 6.24
N GLU A 19 -10.42 9.84 5.88
CA GLU A 19 -11.41 10.79 5.37
C GLU A 19 -12.75 10.47 6.00
N ASN A 20 -13.36 11.47 6.63
CA ASN A 20 -14.54 11.31 7.48
C ASN A 20 -14.29 10.19 8.52
N ASN A 21 -15.10 9.14 8.48
CA ASN A 21 -15.00 8.00 9.38
C ASN A 21 -14.26 6.81 8.74
N SER A 22 -13.65 6.96 7.56
CA SER A 22 -12.94 5.86 6.91
C SER A 22 -11.43 5.95 7.15
N LEU A 23 -10.85 4.88 7.66
CA LEU A 23 -9.41 4.66 7.72
C LEU A 23 -9.01 3.71 6.59
N MET A 24 -7.95 4.05 5.85
CA MET A 24 -7.25 3.12 4.97
C MET A 24 -5.79 3.00 5.36
N LEU A 25 -5.31 1.76 5.48
CA LEU A 25 -3.91 1.41 5.66
C LEU A 25 -3.44 0.70 4.39
N ILE A 26 -2.52 1.34 3.68
CA ILE A 26 -2.16 1.01 2.31
C ILE A 26 -0.78 0.35 2.34
N ASN A 27 -0.74 -0.94 1.99
CA ASN A 27 0.47 -1.73 1.81
C ASN A 27 1.35 -1.78 3.08
N GLY A 28 2.66 -1.58 2.91
CA GLY A 28 3.68 -1.66 3.94
C GLY A 28 4.49 -2.96 3.90
N GLU A 29 5.53 -2.98 4.71
CA GLU A 29 6.49 -4.06 4.84
C GLU A 29 6.03 -5.05 5.91
N LEU A 30 5.79 -6.31 5.54
CA LEU A 30 5.43 -7.41 6.46
C LEU A 30 6.62 -7.84 7.32
N LYS A 31 7.82 -7.79 6.71
CA LYS A 31 9.11 -8.14 7.31
C LYS A 31 10.23 -7.56 6.43
N PRO A 32 11.48 -7.48 6.92
CA PRO A 32 12.65 -7.03 6.15
C PRO A 32 12.65 -7.48 4.69
N GLY A 33 12.37 -6.52 3.80
CA GLY A 33 12.33 -6.65 2.33
C GLY A 33 11.22 -7.51 1.72
N LEU A 34 10.11 -7.73 2.42
CA LEU A 34 8.87 -8.27 1.85
C LEU A 34 7.71 -7.32 2.14
N ARG A 35 7.07 -6.81 1.09
CA ARG A 35 5.88 -5.94 1.21
C ARG A 35 4.60 -6.74 0.99
N THR A 36 3.49 -6.16 1.42
CA THR A 36 2.14 -6.66 1.13
C THR A 36 1.47 -5.78 0.08
N ASP A 37 0.71 -6.38 -0.83
CA ASP A 37 -0.20 -5.68 -1.75
C ASP A 37 -1.55 -5.35 -1.12
N VAL A 38 -1.80 -5.85 0.09
CA VAL A 38 -3.07 -5.67 0.82
C VAL A 38 -3.24 -4.23 1.28
N ILE A 39 -4.45 -3.73 1.09
CA ILE A 39 -4.97 -2.48 1.64
C ILE A 39 -6.09 -2.83 2.60
N TYR A 40 -5.91 -2.47 3.87
CA TYR A 40 -6.95 -2.59 4.89
C TYR A 40 -7.81 -1.34 4.90
N ARG A 41 -9.12 -1.51 5.05
CA ARG A 41 -10.08 -0.43 5.22
C ARG A 41 -10.90 -0.68 6.48
N ALA A 42 -11.10 0.35 7.27
CA ALA A 42 -12.00 0.33 8.41
C ALA A 42 -12.93 1.53 8.40
N MET A 43 -14.10 1.35 9.01
CA MET A 43 -14.99 2.43 9.42
C MET A 43 -14.84 2.65 10.92
N TRP A 44 -14.66 3.91 11.33
CA TRP A 44 -14.70 4.35 12.70
C TRP A 44 -16.14 4.69 13.09
N ASP A 45 -16.65 4.02 14.11
CA ASP A 45 -17.95 4.30 14.70
C ASP A 45 -17.93 3.96 16.19
N ASN A 46 -18.47 4.84 17.04
CA ASN A 46 -18.58 4.64 18.49
C ASN A 46 -17.30 4.08 19.15
N ASP A 47 -16.16 4.73 18.89
CA ASP A 47 -14.83 4.33 19.39
C ASP A 47 -14.37 2.92 19.00
N LYS A 48 -14.93 2.37 17.92
CA LYS A 48 -14.59 1.06 17.35
C LYS A 48 -14.28 1.13 15.86
N LEU A 49 -13.35 0.28 15.44
CA LEU A 49 -13.00 0.02 14.05
C LEU A 49 -13.76 -1.21 13.54
N THR A 50 -14.58 -1.02 12.52
CA THR A 50 -15.17 -2.11 11.74
C THR A 50 -14.39 -2.31 10.46
N TRP A 51 -13.62 -3.39 10.37
CA TRP A 51 -12.83 -3.71 9.17
C TRP A 51 -13.72 -4.20 8.03
N LEU A 52 -13.49 -3.64 6.85
CA LEU A 52 -14.18 -3.98 5.61
C LEU A 52 -13.34 -4.94 4.76
N LYS A 53 -13.91 -5.40 3.64
CA LYS A 53 -13.19 -6.23 2.67
C LYS A 53 -11.94 -5.51 2.18
N ASN A 54 -10.81 -6.23 2.22
CA ASN A 54 -9.53 -5.73 1.74
C ASN A 54 -9.55 -5.48 0.22
N SER A 55 -8.67 -4.57 -0.22
CA SER A 55 -8.42 -4.31 -1.64
C SER A 55 -6.91 -4.35 -1.93
N GLN A 56 -6.53 -4.22 -3.19
CA GLN A 56 -5.14 -4.21 -3.63
C GLN A 56 -4.99 -3.21 -4.77
N LEU A 57 -3.83 -2.55 -4.87
CA LEU A 57 -3.48 -1.78 -6.05
C LEU A 57 -3.30 -2.73 -7.24
N PRO A 58 -3.65 -2.33 -8.48
CA PRO A 58 -3.29 -3.11 -9.65
C PRO A 58 -1.76 -3.22 -9.76
N PRO A 59 -1.22 -4.26 -10.42
CA PRO A 59 0.18 -4.30 -10.79
C PRO A 59 0.57 -3.04 -11.57
N SER A 60 1.82 -2.63 -11.46
CA SER A 60 2.32 -1.54 -12.28
C SER A 60 2.37 -1.94 -13.75
N PRO A 61 2.31 -0.99 -14.69
CA PRO A 61 2.34 -1.30 -16.12
C PRO A 61 3.54 -2.17 -16.50
N GLY A 62 3.27 -3.32 -17.14
CA GLY A 62 4.28 -4.30 -17.54
C GLY A 62 4.68 -5.33 -16.47
N GLU A 63 4.17 -5.21 -15.24
CA GLU A 63 4.37 -6.20 -14.17
C GLU A 63 3.14 -7.11 -14.05
N GLN A 64 3.37 -8.39 -13.73
CA GLN A 64 2.30 -9.39 -13.61
C GLN A 64 1.64 -9.40 -12.23
N GLN A 65 2.35 -8.93 -11.20
CA GLN A 65 1.90 -8.95 -9.82
C GLN A 65 2.21 -7.62 -9.13
N GLN A 66 1.37 -7.26 -8.16
CA GLN A 66 1.66 -6.18 -7.25
C GLN A 66 2.53 -6.71 -6.10
N GLU A 67 3.78 -6.25 -6.03
CA GLU A 67 4.71 -6.57 -4.93
C GLU A 67 4.34 -5.89 -3.62
N GLY A 68 3.45 -4.90 -3.69
CA GLY A 68 3.19 -3.98 -2.61
C GLY A 68 4.22 -2.86 -2.55
N LEU A 69 3.92 -1.86 -1.74
CA LEU A 69 4.71 -0.64 -1.58
C LEU A 69 5.06 -0.43 -0.11
N ALA A 70 6.21 0.16 0.17
CA ALA A 70 6.48 0.78 1.47
C ALA A 70 6.96 2.22 1.23
N GLY A 71 6.58 3.13 2.14
CA GLY A 71 6.87 4.55 2.05
C GLY A 71 6.15 5.25 0.90
N ALA A 72 4.97 4.75 0.50
CA ALA A 72 4.15 5.43 -0.51
C ALA A 72 3.48 6.69 0.06
N PHE A 73 3.24 7.66 -0.82
CA PHE A 73 2.42 8.82 -0.51
C PHE A 73 0.94 8.47 -0.70
N SER A 74 0.05 9.05 0.11
CA SER A 74 -1.38 8.96 -0.12
C SER A 74 -2.11 10.22 0.35
N GLY A 75 -3.25 10.50 -0.27
CA GLY A 75 -4.06 11.67 0.04
C GLY A 75 -5.22 11.84 -0.94
N TYR A 76 -6.16 12.71 -0.59
CA TYR A 76 -7.32 12.98 -1.43
C TYR A 76 -7.11 14.20 -2.32
N SER A 77 -7.61 14.13 -3.56
CA SER A 77 -7.74 15.28 -4.45
C SER A 77 -9.04 15.17 -5.22
N HIS A 78 -9.89 16.21 -5.15
CA HIS A 78 -11.19 16.25 -5.82
C HIS A 78 -12.06 15.00 -5.53
N GLY A 79 -12.04 14.51 -4.29
CA GLY A 79 -12.80 13.33 -3.87
C GLY A 79 -12.23 11.98 -4.32
N VAL A 80 -11.05 11.96 -4.95
CA VAL A 80 -10.35 10.74 -5.34
C VAL A 80 -9.18 10.50 -4.39
N LEU A 81 -9.15 9.32 -3.76
CA LEU A 81 -7.96 8.87 -3.04
C LEU A 81 -6.87 8.51 -4.04
N LEU A 82 -5.71 9.15 -3.90
CA LEU A 82 -4.51 8.88 -4.67
C LEU A 82 -3.47 8.16 -3.81
N VAL A 83 -2.73 7.24 -4.44
CA VAL A 83 -1.54 6.59 -3.87
C VAL A 83 -0.41 6.74 -4.87
N ALA A 84 0.73 7.28 -4.45
CA ALA A 84 1.84 7.56 -5.35
C ALA A 84 3.18 7.06 -4.79
N GLY A 85 4.00 6.51 -5.68
CA GLY A 85 5.39 6.17 -5.38
C GLY A 85 5.55 5.06 -4.34
N GLY A 86 6.54 5.24 -3.46
CA GLY A 86 7.04 4.20 -2.56
C GLY A 86 8.16 3.39 -3.19
N ALA A 87 8.54 2.30 -2.52
CA ALA A 87 9.58 1.40 -3.02
C ALA A 87 9.24 -0.06 -2.74
N ASN A 88 9.76 -0.95 -3.58
CA ASN A 88 9.60 -2.40 -3.45
C ASN A 88 10.78 -3.20 -3.99
N PHE A 89 10.64 -4.53 -4.01
CA PHE A 89 11.63 -5.49 -4.49
C PHE A 89 10.94 -6.47 -5.46
N PRO A 90 10.90 -6.18 -6.78
CA PRO A 90 10.28 -7.06 -7.77
C PRO A 90 10.84 -8.50 -7.72
N GLY A 91 9.96 -9.47 -7.49
CA GLY A 91 10.28 -10.89 -7.30
C GLY A 91 10.36 -11.33 -5.83
N ALA A 92 10.38 -10.41 -4.86
CA ALA A 92 10.51 -10.79 -3.45
C ALA A 92 9.29 -11.58 -2.96
N LYS A 93 8.08 -11.21 -3.41
CA LYS A 93 6.87 -11.98 -3.07
C LYS A 93 6.95 -13.42 -3.56
N GLN A 94 7.37 -13.61 -4.81
CA GLN A 94 7.52 -14.93 -5.41
C GLN A 94 8.60 -15.75 -4.69
N ASN A 95 9.75 -15.14 -4.37
CA ASN A 95 10.81 -15.79 -3.60
C ASN A 95 10.29 -16.29 -2.25
N TYR A 96 9.52 -15.46 -1.53
CA TYR A 96 8.95 -15.85 -0.25
C TYR A 96 7.98 -17.02 -0.38
N THR A 97 7.07 -16.97 -1.36
CA THR A 97 6.14 -18.09 -1.67
C THR A 97 6.89 -19.38 -2.01
N ASN A 98 8.06 -19.27 -2.64
CA ASN A 98 8.92 -20.41 -2.98
C ASN A 98 9.82 -20.87 -1.81
N GLY A 99 9.62 -20.36 -0.58
CA GLY A 99 10.38 -20.76 0.60
C GLY A 99 11.72 -20.04 0.79
N LYS A 100 12.08 -19.10 -0.09
CA LYS A 100 13.26 -18.24 0.09
C LYS A 100 12.91 -17.10 1.06
N PHE A 101 13.10 -17.34 2.35
CA PHE A 101 12.70 -16.38 3.39
C PHE A 101 13.55 -15.11 3.41
N TYR A 102 14.83 -15.15 3.02
CA TYR A 102 15.55 -13.92 2.67
C TYR A 102 15.10 -13.47 1.27
N SER A 103 13.84 -13.02 1.19
CA SER A 103 13.06 -12.93 -0.04
C SER A 103 13.61 -11.91 -1.04
N HIS A 104 14.30 -10.88 -0.58
CA HIS A 104 14.87 -9.82 -1.39
C HIS A 104 16.38 -9.98 -1.63
N GLU A 105 16.98 -11.10 -1.20
CA GLU A 105 18.40 -11.35 -1.44
C GLU A 105 18.70 -11.40 -2.94
N GLY A 106 19.62 -10.53 -3.37
CA GLY A 106 20.01 -10.37 -4.77
C GLY A 106 19.04 -9.50 -5.60
N ILE A 107 17.96 -8.99 -5.01
CA ILE A 107 17.00 -8.12 -5.69
C ILE A 107 17.29 -6.67 -5.34
N ASN A 108 17.47 -5.84 -6.37
CA ASN A 108 17.62 -4.40 -6.18
C ASN A 108 16.28 -3.76 -5.79
N LYS A 109 16.35 -2.81 -4.85
CA LYS A 109 15.20 -1.96 -4.52
C LYS A 109 14.79 -1.15 -5.75
N LYS A 110 13.51 -1.20 -6.10
CA LYS A 110 12.91 -0.37 -7.13
C LYS A 110 12.09 0.74 -6.47
N TRP A 111 12.49 1.98 -6.72
CA TRP A 111 11.67 3.15 -6.39
C TRP A 111 10.56 3.29 -7.43
N ARG A 112 9.35 3.60 -6.98
CA ARG A 112 8.14 3.65 -7.79
C ARG A 112 7.81 5.09 -8.12
N ASP A 113 7.28 5.32 -9.31
CA ASP A 113 6.77 6.61 -9.76
C ASP A 113 5.28 6.54 -10.10
N GLU A 114 4.66 5.36 -10.04
CA GLU A 114 3.26 5.18 -10.40
C GLU A 114 2.32 5.91 -9.44
N VAL A 115 1.23 6.43 -10.00
CA VAL A 115 0.10 7.02 -9.29
C VAL A 115 -1.12 6.15 -9.53
N TYR A 116 -1.79 5.76 -8.46
CA TYR A 116 -3.04 5.01 -8.48
C TYR A 116 -4.17 5.86 -7.89
N GLY A 117 -5.37 5.70 -8.42
CA GLY A 117 -6.58 6.37 -7.94
C GLY A 117 -7.66 5.37 -7.60
N LEU A 118 -8.39 5.60 -6.51
CA LEU A 118 -9.58 4.83 -6.18
C LEU A 118 -10.82 5.53 -6.74
N ILE A 119 -11.37 4.99 -7.83
CA ILE A 119 -12.52 5.55 -8.54
C ILE A 119 -13.65 4.53 -8.52
N ASN A 120 -14.82 4.93 -8.00
CA ASN A 120 -16.00 4.07 -7.86
C ASN A 120 -15.70 2.73 -7.15
N GLY A 121 -14.82 2.76 -6.14
CA GLY A 121 -14.41 1.57 -5.40
C GLY A 121 -13.36 0.68 -6.10
N HIS A 122 -12.85 1.09 -7.26
CA HIS A 122 -11.85 0.35 -8.02
C HIS A 122 -10.53 1.12 -8.12
N TRP A 123 -9.42 0.45 -7.81
CA TRP A 123 -8.08 1.01 -8.00
C TRP A 123 -7.68 0.99 -9.46
N GLN A 124 -7.18 2.12 -9.95
CA GLN A 124 -6.78 2.31 -11.35
C GLN A 124 -5.41 2.97 -11.42
N TYR A 125 -4.61 2.61 -12.43
CA TYR A 125 -3.40 3.36 -12.75
C TYR A 125 -3.78 4.71 -13.37
N MET A 126 -3.28 5.80 -12.80
CA MET A 126 -3.63 7.18 -13.18
C MET A 126 -2.49 7.91 -13.89
N GLY A 127 -1.28 7.35 -13.89
CA GLY A 127 -0.10 7.96 -14.49
C GLY A 127 1.14 7.77 -13.63
N LYS A 128 2.11 8.66 -13.81
CA LYS A 128 3.38 8.63 -13.07
C LYS A 128 3.86 10.01 -12.66
N MET A 129 4.61 10.05 -11.57
CA MET A 129 5.41 11.19 -11.14
C MET A 129 6.58 11.43 -12.10
N LYS A 130 7.15 12.63 -12.07
CA LYS A 130 8.34 12.96 -12.89
C LYS A 130 9.58 12.15 -12.51
N GLN A 131 9.66 11.72 -11.25
CA GLN A 131 10.75 10.92 -10.72
C GLN A 131 10.20 9.92 -9.70
N PRO A 132 10.81 8.73 -9.58
CA PRO A 132 10.42 7.76 -8.57
C PRO A 132 10.84 8.24 -7.18
N LEU A 133 9.95 8.10 -6.19
CA LEU A 133 10.14 8.64 -4.85
C LEU A 133 9.31 7.88 -3.80
N GLY A 134 9.79 7.85 -2.56
CA GLY A 134 9.03 7.38 -1.39
C GLY A 134 9.64 7.93 -0.10
N TYR A 135 9.02 7.59 1.05
CA TYR A 135 9.46 7.98 2.39
C TYR A 135 9.55 9.50 2.62
N GLY A 136 8.65 10.27 2.02
CA GLY A 136 8.48 11.69 2.30
C GLY A 136 7.25 11.96 3.17
N VAL A 137 6.72 13.19 3.07
CA VAL A 137 5.52 13.62 3.80
C VAL A 137 4.33 13.69 2.84
N SER A 138 3.15 13.26 3.29
CA SER A 138 1.88 13.45 2.57
C SER A 138 1.00 14.44 3.34
N VAL A 139 0.42 15.40 2.62
CA VAL A 139 -0.54 16.39 3.14
C VAL A 139 -1.63 16.55 2.07
N SER A 140 -2.90 16.47 2.47
CA SER A 140 -4.07 16.64 1.60
C SER A 140 -5.24 17.24 2.35
#